data_AF-A0A959H1L1-F1
#
_entry.id   AF-A0A959H1L1-F1
#
_cell.length_a   1.000
_cell.length_b   1.000
_cell.length_c   1.000
_cell.angle_alpha   90.00
_cell.angle_beta   90.00
_cell.angle_gamma   90.00
#
_symmetry.space_group_name_H-M   'P 1'
#
loop_
_entity.id
_entity.type
_entity.pdbx_description
1 polymer ?
#
loop_
_entity_poly.entity_id
_entity_poly.type
_entity_poly.pdbx_seq_one_letter_code
_entity_poly.pdbx_strand_id
1 'polypeptide(L)'
;MKNYWLWLLPALAALGCTASKKMVYPADQIIPSEKSLVWKISGNGLKKPSYLYGTIHLIPKSDFNLPESAREALDRVRRVAFEIDMKEMTNFRTQIGLMSKAFMPGGKT
;
A
#
# COMPACT_ATOMS: atom_id res chain seq x y z
N MET A 1 40.14 -49.61 14.04
CA MET A 1 39.81 -48.28 13.46
C MET A 1 38.31 -48.28 13.20
N LYS A 2 37.51 -47.60 14.04
CA LYS A 2 36.04 -47.61 13.97
C LYS A 2 35.57 -46.35 13.24
N ASN A 3 34.90 -46.53 12.10
CA ASN A 3 34.38 -45.45 11.26
C ASN A 3 33.11 -44.85 11.89
N TYR A 4 33.27 -43.76 12.63
CA TYR A 4 32.17 -43.01 13.24
C TYR A 4 31.44 -42.04 12.27
N TRP A 5 31.86 -41.98 11.00
CA TRP A 5 31.26 -41.08 10.00
C TRP A 5 29.79 -41.41 9.66
N LEU A 6 29.39 -42.68 9.79
CA LEU A 6 28.04 -43.15 9.43
C LEU A 6 26.91 -42.67 10.36
N TRP A 7 27.24 -42.01 11.48
CA TRP A 7 26.25 -41.51 12.46
C TRP A 7 26.01 -39.99 12.40
N LEU A 8 26.65 -39.26 11.48
CA LEU A 8 26.50 -37.81 11.34
C LEU A 8 25.51 -37.37 10.22
N LEU A 9 24.75 -38.31 9.64
CA LEU A 9 23.89 -38.05 8.48
C LEU A 9 22.38 -37.82 8.70
N PRO A 10 21.73 -38.02 9.88
CA PRO A 10 20.33 -37.65 10.03
C PRO A 10 20.09 -36.22 10.56
N ALA A 11 21.10 -35.52 11.09
CA ALA A 11 20.90 -34.23 11.75
C ALA A 11 20.67 -33.03 10.80
N LEU A 12 20.99 -33.16 9.51
CA LEU A 12 20.91 -32.04 8.56
C LEU A 12 19.57 -31.92 7.81
N ALA A 13 18.63 -32.85 8.03
CA ALA A 13 17.34 -32.86 7.32
C ALA A 13 16.21 -32.09 8.05
N ALA A 14 16.43 -31.58 9.26
CA ALA A 14 15.39 -30.94 10.08
C ALA A 14 15.30 -29.40 9.95
N LEU A 15 16.10 -28.78 9.09
CA LEU A 15 16.09 -27.32 8.87
C LEU A 15 15.29 -26.87 7.63
N GLY A 16 14.62 -27.80 6.95
CA GLY A 16 13.84 -27.53 5.74
C GLY A 16 12.38 -27.14 6.04
N CYS A 17 12.01 -25.92 5.63
CA CYS A 17 10.65 -25.40 5.46
C CYS A 17 9.93 -24.87 6.71
N THR A 18 10.19 -23.61 7.05
CA THR A 18 9.16 -22.77 7.68
C THR A 18 8.08 -22.46 6.65
N ALA A 19 6.99 -23.22 6.65
CA ALA A 19 5.80 -22.88 5.89
C ALA A 19 5.30 -21.49 6.32
N SER A 20 5.22 -20.55 5.37
CA SER A 20 4.69 -19.22 5.62
C SER A 20 3.21 -19.37 6.04
N LYS A 21 2.93 -19.19 7.33
CA LYS A 21 1.56 -19.24 7.84
C LYS A 21 0.74 -18.20 7.08
N LYS A 22 -0.36 -18.61 6.43
CA LYS A 22 -1.36 -17.67 5.93
C LYS A 22 -1.81 -16.83 7.12
N MET A 23 -1.64 -15.53 7.00
CA MET A 23 -2.08 -14.57 8.00
C MET A 23 -3.62 -14.53 7.97
N VAL A 24 -4.25 -15.14 8.96
CA VAL A 24 -5.71 -15.08 9.16
C VAL A 24 -5.93 -14.02 10.23
N TYR A 25 -6.56 -12.91 9.86
CA TYR A 25 -6.97 -11.88 10.82
C TYR A 25 -8.28 -12.35 11.49
N PRO A 26 -8.38 -12.29 12.82
CA PRO A 26 -9.58 -12.71 13.53
C PRO A 26 -10.73 -11.70 13.26
N ALA A 27 -11.96 -12.21 13.17
CA ALA A 27 -13.11 -11.48 12.63
C ALA A 27 -13.51 -10.24 13.46
N ASP A 28 -13.16 -10.23 14.74
CA ASP A 28 -13.33 -9.14 15.70
C ASP A 28 -12.38 -7.94 15.45
N GLN A 29 -11.33 -8.13 14.64
CA GLN A 29 -10.40 -7.07 14.23
C GLN A 29 -10.74 -6.45 12.86
N ILE A 30 -11.83 -6.89 12.21
CA ILE A 30 -12.27 -6.34 10.93
C ILE A 30 -13.05 -5.05 11.19
N ILE A 31 -12.33 -3.93 11.31
CA ILE A 31 -12.94 -2.59 11.23
C ILE A 31 -13.54 -2.46 9.81
N PRO A 32 -14.82 -2.07 9.66
CA PRO A 32 -15.42 -1.85 8.34
C PRO A 32 -14.55 -0.91 7.51
N SER A 33 -13.88 -1.46 6.51
CA SER A 33 -12.93 -0.74 5.66
C SER A 33 -13.59 0.14 4.62
N GLU A 34 -14.92 0.07 4.50
CA GLU A 34 -15.73 0.76 3.49
C GLU A 34 -15.55 2.28 3.47
N LYS A 35 -15.07 2.88 4.57
CA LYS A 35 -14.80 4.32 4.69
C LYS A 35 -13.33 4.68 4.85
N SER A 36 -12.41 3.72 4.69
CA SER A 36 -10.97 4.02 4.81
C SER A 36 -10.46 4.74 3.57
N LEU A 37 -9.74 5.83 3.78
CA LEU A 37 -8.99 6.50 2.71
C LEU A 37 -7.60 5.88 2.50
N VAL A 38 -7.05 5.12 3.46
CA VAL A 38 -5.70 4.53 3.38
C VAL A 38 -5.80 3.02 3.35
N TRP A 39 -5.19 2.41 2.33
CA TRP A 39 -5.19 0.97 2.11
C TRP A 39 -3.75 0.46 2.02
N LYS A 40 -3.42 -0.56 2.83
CA LYS A 40 -2.11 -1.23 2.77
C LYS A 40 -2.17 -2.40 1.80
N ILE A 41 -1.26 -2.42 0.83
CA ILE A 41 -1.09 -3.49 -0.15
C ILE A 41 0.17 -4.27 0.24
N SER A 42 0.01 -5.58 0.48
CA SER A 42 1.13 -6.47 0.85
C SER A 42 0.91 -7.88 0.30
N GLY A 43 1.95 -8.71 0.30
CA GLY A 43 1.91 -10.06 -0.28
C GLY A 43 2.43 -10.10 -1.72
N ASN A 44 2.12 -11.17 -2.46
CA ASN A 44 2.54 -11.40 -3.86
C ASN A 44 4.04 -11.12 -4.14
N GLY A 45 4.92 -11.50 -3.21
CA GLY A 45 6.37 -11.29 -3.34
C GLY A 45 6.87 -9.86 -3.06
N LEU A 46 6.00 -8.94 -2.63
CA LEU A 46 6.41 -7.59 -2.22
C LEU A 46 7.32 -7.64 -0.98
N LYS A 47 8.55 -7.13 -1.12
CA LYS A 47 9.53 -7.02 -0.03
C LYS A 47 9.17 -5.94 1.00
N LYS A 48 8.39 -4.94 0.60
CA LYS A 48 7.88 -3.84 1.42
C LYS A 48 6.43 -3.55 1.00
N PRO A 49 5.54 -3.16 1.93
CA PRO A 49 4.17 -2.82 1.58
C PRO A 49 4.12 -1.59 0.68
N SER A 50 3.10 -1.54 -0.16
CA SER A 50 2.65 -0.33 -0.86
C SER A 50 1.40 0.20 -0.19
N TYR A 51 1.04 1.45 -0.46
CA TYR A 51 -0.16 2.07 0.09
C TYR A 51 -0.94 2.73 -1.04
N LEU A 52 -2.26 2.60 -1.00
CA LEU A 52 -3.19 3.35 -1.84
C LEU A 52 -3.93 4.33 -0.95
N TYR A 53 -3.86 5.60 -1.30
CA TYR A 53 -4.67 6.64 -0.69
C TYR A 53 -5.81 7.00 -1.66
N GLY A 54 -7.02 7.16 -1.14
CA GLY A 54 -8.22 7.46 -1.92
C GLY A 54 -8.10 8.74 -2.75
N THR A 55 -9.06 8.96 -3.65
CA THR A 55 -9.04 10.11 -4.55
C THR A 55 -9.34 11.41 -3.81
N ILE A 56 -8.56 12.44 -4.14
CA ILE A 56 -8.80 13.82 -3.74
C ILE A 56 -9.11 14.58 -5.02
N HIS A 57 -10.37 14.97 -5.22
CA HIS A 57 -10.76 15.73 -6.41
C HIS A 57 -10.36 17.20 -6.24
N LEU A 58 -10.99 17.91 -5.31
CA LEU A 58 -10.69 19.30 -4.94
C LEU A 58 -11.08 19.52 -3.47
N ILE A 59 -10.11 19.92 -2.64
CA ILE A 59 -10.36 20.25 -1.23
C ILE A 59 -9.83 21.67 -0.98
N PRO A 60 -10.64 22.60 -0.43
CA PRO A 60 -10.15 23.90 0.00
C PRO A 60 -8.97 23.75 0.97
N LYS A 61 -7.95 24.62 0.86
CA LYS A 61 -6.74 24.52 1.71
C LYS A 61 -7.07 24.54 3.21
N SER A 62 -8.10 25.28 3.62
CA SER A 62 -8.57 25.34 5.01
C SER A 62 -9.10 24.02 5.55
N ASP A 63 -9.60 23.17 4.65
CA ASP A 63 -10.34 21.95 4.98
C ASP A 63 -9.49 20.71 4.70
N PHE A 64 -8.33 20.89 4.06
CA PHE A 64 -7.38 19.82 3.82
C PHE A 64 -6.68 19.42 5.11
N ASN A 65 -6.99 18.21 5.58
CA ASN A 65 -6.30 17.55 6.68
C ASN A 65 -5.79 16.19 6.22
N LEU A 66 -4.47 15.97 6.29
CA LEU A 66 -3.86 14.69 5.97
C LEU A 66 -3.88 13.80 7.23
N PRO A 67 -4.62 12.66 7.23
CA PRO A 67 -4.66 11.78 8.40
C PRO A 67 -3.27 11.23 8.75
N GLU A 68 -3.01 11.01 10.04
CA GLU A 68 -1.71 10.50 10.49
C GLU A 68 -1.33 9.17 9.81
N SER A 69 -2.32 8.29 9.60
CA SER A 69 -2.10 7.02 8.88
C SER A 69 -1.63 7.20 7.43
N ALA A 70 -2.08 8.26 6.76
CA ALA A 70 -1.62 8.63 5.42
C ALA A 70 -0.20 9.22 5.48
N ARG A 71 0.09 10.06 6.49
CA ARG A 71 1.43 10.62 6.73
C ARG A 71 2.47 9.52 6.96
N GLU A 72 2.18 8.59 7.85
CA GLU A 72 3.06 7.45 8.08
C GLU A 72 3.21 6.55 6.84
N ALA A 73 2.16 6.41 6.02
CA ALA A 73 2.26 5.66 4.77
C ALA A 73 3.24 6.33 3.80
N LEU A 74 3.20 7.66 3.69
CA LEU A 74 4.15 8.44 2.89
C LEU A 74 5.59 8.28 3.39
N ASP A 75 5.81 8.32 4.70
CA ASP A 75 7.16 8.18 5.29
C ASP A 75 7.79 6.79 5.04
N ARG A 76 6.97 5.76 4.79
CA ARG A 76 7.41 4.37 4.58
C ARG A 76 7.68 4.02 3.12
N VAL A 77 7.23 4.83 2.17
CA VAL A 77 7.37 4.54 0.74
C VAL A 77 8.59 5.24 0.14
N ARG A 78 9.20 4.60 -0.84
CA ARG A 78 10.34 5.17 -1.58
C ARG A 78 9.91 6.14 -2.69
N ARG A 79 8.69 5.97 -3.21
CA ARG A 79 8.14 6.73 -4.33
C ARG A 79 6.66 6.94 -4.12
N VAL A 80 6.18 8.07 -4.62
CA VAL A 80 4.77 8.43 -4.65
C VAL A 80 4.36 8.59 -6.10
N ALA A 81 3.22 8.02 -6.46
CA ALA A 81 2.57 8.21 -7.75
C ALA A 81 1.23 8.89 -7.50
N PHE A 82 0.92 9.90 -8.32
CA PHE A 82 -0.33 10.64 -8.26
C PHE A 82 -1.19 10.28 -9.49
N GLU A 83 -2.49 10.59 -9.42
CA GLU A 83 -3.42 10.40 -10.54
C GLU A 83 -3.02 11.23 -11.77
N ILE A 84 -2.40 12.39 -11.53
CA ILE A 84 -1.97 13.34 -12.54
C ILE A 84 -0.46 13.56 -12.47
N ASP A 85 0.15 13.84 -13.62
CA ASP A 85 1.57 14.21 -13.68
C ASP A 85 1.74 15.65 -13.17
N MET A 86 2.39 15.79 -12.01
CA MET A 86 2.70 17.08 -11.39
C MET A 86 3.57 17.98 -12.27
N LYS A 87 4.34 17.42 -13.21
CA LYS A 87 5.15 18.22 -14.15
C LYS A 87 4.29 18.89 -15.22
N GLU A 88 3.20 18.25 -15.62
CA GLU A 88 2.26 18.79 -16.62
C GLU A 88 1.31 19.83 -16.01
N MET A 89 1.30 19.98 -14.68
CA MET A 89 0.44 20.94 -14.00
C MET A 89 0.84 22.40 -14.24
N THR A 90 2.01 22.68 -14.82
CA THR A 90 2.36 24.04 -15.27
C THR A 90 1.82 24.36 -16.66
N ASN A 91 1.31 23.37 -17.39
CA ASN A 91 0.77 23.55 -18.73
C ASN A 91 -0.70 23.99 -18.67
N PHE A 92 -0.97 25.18 -19.21
CA PHE A 92 -2.32 25.76 -19.24
C PHE A 92 -3.35 24.85 -19.93
N ARG A 93 -2.96 24.13 -20.99
CA ARG A 93 -3.88 23.20 -21.69
C ARG A 93 -4.24 22.02 -20.80
N THR A 94 -3.28 21.47 -20.07
CA THR A 94 -3.51 20.39 -19.11
C THR A 94 -4.44 20.85 -17.99
N GLN A 95 -4.22 22.05 -17.44
CA GLN A 95 -5.07 22.62 -16.40
C GLN A 95 -6.54 22.77 -16.84
N ILE A 96 -6.79 23.30 -18.04
CA ILE A 96 -8.16 23.41 -18.58
C ILE A 96 -8.79 22.03 -18.78
N GLY A 97 -8.02 21.09 -19.34
CA GLY A 97 -8.50 19.72 -19.55
C GLY A 97 -8.93 19.05 -18.25
N LEU A 98 -8.13 19.17 -17.20
CA LEU A 98 -8.46 18.66 -15.86
C LEU A 98 -9.67 19.34 -15.25
N MET A 99 -9.80 20.66 -15.38
CA MET A 99 -10.95 21.41 -14.85
C MET A 99 -12.28 20.94 -15.47
N SER A 100 -12.27 20.51 -16.73
CA SER A 100 -13.44 19.91 -17.39
C SER A 100 -13.84 18.53 -16.84
N LYS A 101 -12.93 17.85 -16.13
CA LYS A 101 -13.11 16.52 -15.54
C LYS A 101 -13.18 16.52 -14.02
N ALA A 102 -12.90 17.66 -13.38
CA ALA A 102 -12.86 17.79 -11.93
C ALA A 102 -14.25 17.64 -11.26
N PHE A 103 -15.34 17.85 -12.01
CA PHE A 103 -16.70 17.75 -11.50
C PHE A 103 -17.34 16.41 -11.89
N MET A 104 -17.91 15.69 -10.92
CA MET A 104 -18.68 14.49 -11.25
C MET A 104 -20.05 14.86 -11.84
N PRO A 105 -20.61 14.02 -12.73
CA PRO A 105 -21.97 14.19 -13.22
C PRO A 105 -22.98 14.30 -12.07
N GLY A 106 -23.89 15.28 -12.17
CA GLY A 106 -24.92 15.49 -11.16
C GLY A 106 -24.50 16.31 -9.95
N GLY A 107 -23.34 16.97 -9.98
CA GLY A 107 -22.92 17.93 -8.94
C GLY A 107 -22.58 17.30 -7.59
N LYS A 108 -22.38 15.98 -7.55
CA LYS A 108 -21.90 15.27 -6.36
C LYS A 108 -20.37 15.38 -6.32
N THR A 109 -19.81 15.66 -5.15
CA THR A 109 -18.37 15.57 -4.86
C THR A 109 -18.08 14.29 -4.10
#